data_AF-A0AA38LGZ1-F1
#
_entry.id   AF-A0AA38LGZ1-F1
#
_cell.length_a   1.000
_cell.length_b   1.000
_cell.length_c   1.000
_cell.angle_alpha   90.00
_cell.angle_beta   90.00
_cell.angle_gamma   90.00
#
_symmetry.space_group_name_H-M   'P 1'
#
loop_
_entity.id
_entity.type
_entity.pdbx_description
1 polymer ?
#
loop_
_entity_poly.entity_id
_entity_poly.type
_entity_poly.pdbx_seq_one_letter_code
_entity_poly.pdbx_strand_id
1 'polypeptide(L)' 'MESPKGSAENDHTAPAGWKKKVIPKKSGTPKNDIVFVAPTGEEFKAKRTLERYLKANPGGPSIIEFDWST' A
#
# COMPACT_ATOMS: atom_id res chain seq x y z
N MET A 1 0.79 -27.17 -11.75
CA MET A 1 0.77 -26.57 -10.40
C MET A 1 1.60 -25.32 -10.48
N GLU A 2 0.96 -24.19 -10.24
CA GLU A 2 1.44 -22.86 -10.59
C GLU A 2 2.78 -22.52 -9.90
N SER A 3 3.66 -21.85 -10.65
CA SER A 3 4.85 -21.16 -10.19
C SER A 3 4.93 -19.84 -10.97
N PRO A 4 5.56 -18.76 -10.45
CA PRO A 4 6.54 -18.76 -9.37
C PRO A 4 6.22 -17.81 -8.20
N LYS A 5 6.59 -18.29 -7.02
CA LYS A 5 7.33 -17.59 -5.95
C LYS A 5 7.65 -16.11 -6.27
N GLY A 6 6.75 -15.21 -5.88
CA GLY A 6 6.98 -13.77 -5.83
C GLY A 6 7.91 -13.44 -4.67
N SER A 7 9.20 -13.58 -4.91
CA SER A 7 10.27 -13.11 -4.04
C SER A 7 10.22 -11.58 -3.94
N ALA A 8 9.68 -11.07 -2.84
CA ALA A 8 10.09 -9.80 -2.22
C ALA A 8 9.43 -9.75 -0.83
N GLU A 9 9.90 -10.66 0.03
CA GLU A 9 9.91 -10.47 1.47
C GLU A 9 10.69 -9.18 1.75
N ASN A 10 9.97 -8.09 2.01
CA ASN A 10 10.48 -6.96 2.76
C ASN A 10 9.34 -6.52 3.67
N ASP A 11 9.31 -7.18 4.82
CA ASP A 11 8.33 -7.09 5.91
C ASP A 11 8.03 -5.64 6.30
N HIS A 12 6.95 -5.07 5.76
CA HIS A 12 6.35 -3.82 6.26
C HIS A 12 4.83 -3.84 5.97
N THR A 13 4.13 -4.66 6.74
CA THR A 13 2.72 -4.54 7.17
C THR A 13 1.74 -3.86 6.20
N ALA A 14 1.39 -4.52 5.09
CA ALA A 14 0.12 -4.23 4.42
C ALA A 14 -0.97 -5.16 4.99
N PRO A 15 -2.18 -4.67 5.29
CA PRO A 15 -3.26 -5.53 5.77
C PRO A 15 -3.61 -6.64 4.79
N ALA A 16 -4.25 -7.71 5.27
CA ALA A 16 -4.67 -8.83 4.42
C ALA A 16 -5.49 -8.34 3.20
N GLY A 17 -5.04 -8.70 1.99
CA GLY A 17 -5.65 -8.28 0.72
C GLY A 17 -5.14 -6.96 0.15
N TRP A 18 -4.27 -6.22 0.85
CA TRP A 18 -3.68 -4.98 0.37
C TRP A 18 -2.27 -5.19 -0.16
N LYS A 19 -1.88 -4.41 -1.18
CA LYS A 19 -0.51 -4.40 -1.70
C LYS A 19 0.13 -3.03 -1.49
N LYS A 20 1.25 -2.95 -0.77
CA LYS A 20 2.08 -1.75 -0.66
C LYS A 20 3.11 -1.75 -1.79
N LYS A 21 3.21 -0.65 -2.53
CA LYS A 21 4.22 -0.38 -3.56
C LYS A 21 4.99 0.86 -3.14
N VAL A 22 6.31 0.77 -3.02
CA VAL A 22 7.18 1.93 -2.82
C VAL A 22 7.79 2.29 -4.17
N ILE A 23 7.45 3.48 -4.67
CA ILE A 23 7.92 4.01 -5.94
C ILE A 23 9.08 4.97 -5.63
N PRO A 24 10.33 4.57 -5.88
CA PRO A 24 11.46 5.47 -5.72
C PRO A 24 11.35 6.58 -6.78
N LYS A 25 11.30 7.84 -6.33
CA LYS A 25 11.40 8.97 -7.26
C LYS A 25 12.82 9.05 -7.81
N LYS A 26 12.95 8.89 -9.13
CA LYS A 26 14.21 9.18 -9.83
C LYS A 26 14.40 10.70 -9.93
N SER A 27 15.60 11.16 -9.60
CA SER A 27 16.10 12.54 -9.60
C SER A 27 15.94 13.33 -8.29
N GLY A 28 17.03 13.40 -7.53
CA GLY A 28 17.41 14.53 -6.67
C GLY A 28 16.59 14.80 -5.41
N THR A 29 15.44 14.14 -5.21
CA THR A 29 14.56 14.38 -4.06
C THR A 29 14.49 13.10 -3.19
N PRO A 30 14.78 13.17 -1.88
CA PRO A 30 14.87 11.97 -1.02
C PRO A 30 13.51 11.33 -0.68
N LYS A 31 12.39 11.77 -1.27
CA LYS A 31 11.05 11.28 -0.93
C LYS A 31 10.61 10.17 -1.88
N ASN A 32 10.43 8.97 -1.35
CA ASN A 32 9.77 7.86 -2.03
C ASN A 32 8.24 8.08 -2.01
N ASP A 33 7.55 7.66 -3.06
CA ASP A 33 6.10 7.64 -3.11
C ASP A 33 5.59 6.26 -2.65
N ILE A 34 4.66 6.22 -1.68
CA ILE A 34 4.03 4.98 -1.26
C ILE A 34 2.65 4.89 -1.90
N VAL A 35 2.37 3.75 -2.53
CA VAL A 35 1.09 3.45 -3.17
C VAL A 35 0.53 2.17 -2.57
N PHE A 36 -0.66 2.26 -2.00
CA PHE A 36 -1.40 1.09 -1.53
C PHE A 36 -2.44 0.67 -2.56
N VAL A 37 -2.62 -0.64 -2.77
CA VAL A 37 -3.63 -1.19 -3.66
C VAL A 37 -4.60 -2.00 -2.83
N ALA A 38 -5.89 -1.65 -2.89
CA ALA A 38 -6.97 -2.38 -2.25
C ALA A 38 -7.19 -3.75 -2.91
N PRO A 39 -7.81 -4.70 -2.20
CA PRO A 39 -8.23 -5.98 -2.77
C PRO A 39 -9.22 -5.82 -3.94
N THR A 40 -9.94 -4.69 -4.01
CA THR A 40 -10.83 -4.33 -5.11
C THR A 40 -10.08 -3.90 -6.39
N GLY A 41 -8.77 -3.65 -6.29
CA GLY A 41 -7.95 -3.11 -7.39
C GLY A 41 -7.76 -1.58 -7.36
N GLU A 42 -8.34 -0.89 -6.38
CA GLU A 42 -8.18 0.57 -6.26
C GLU A 42 -6.78 0.95 -5.73
N GLU A 43 -6.13 1.93 -6.37
CA GLU A 43 -4.78 2.37 -6.00
C GLU A 43 -4.81 3.73 -5.28
N PHE A 44 -4.16 3.78 -4.12
CA PHE A 44 -4.08 4.93 -3.22
C PHE A 44 -2.65 5.41 -3.07
N LYS A 45 -2.36 6.55 -3.70
CA LYS A 45 -1.03 7.19 -3.68
C LYS A 45 -0.85 8.19 -2.54
N ALA A 46 -1.90 8.45 -1.77
CA ALA A 46 -1.88 9.40 -0.66
C ALA A 46 -2.71 8.88 0.53
N LYS A 47 -2.21 9.10 1.75
CA LYS A 47 -2.90 8.71 3.00
C LYS A 47 -4.32 9.27 3.07
N ARG A 48 -4.53 10.51 2.59
CA ARG A 48 -5.84 11.18 2.61
C ARG A 48 -6.88 10.51 1.70
N THR A 49 -6.49 9.99 0.54
CA THR A 49 -7.44 9.30 -0.35
C THR A 49 -7.78 7.93 0.19
N LEU A 50 -6.78 7.22 0.73
CA LEU A 50 -6.97 5.96 1.43
C LEU A 50 -7.91 6.11 2.63
N GLU A 51 -7.69 7.10 3.48
CA GLU A 51 -8.51 7.33 4.68
C GLU A 51 -10.00 7.54 4.34
N ARG A 52 -10.31 8.32 3.29
CA ARG A 52 -11.69 8.49 2.81
C ARG A 52 -12.31 7.18 2.35
N TYR A 53 -11.54 6.35 1.65
CA TYR A 53 -11.99 5.04 1.20
C TYR A 53 -12.28 4.11 2.38
N LEU A 54 -11.37 4.06 3.36
CA LEU A 54 -11.57 3.25 4.57
C LEU A 54 -12.80 3.71 5.37
N LYS A 55 -13.04 5.02 5.44
CA LYS A 55 -14.26 5.56 6.08
C LYS A 55 -15.54 5.15 5.35
N ALA A 56 -15.50 4.97 4.04
CA ALA A 56 -16.62 4.51 3.24
C ALA A 56 -16.83 2.97 3.28
N ASN A 57 -15.82 2.21 3.72
CA ASN A 57 -15.83 0.75 3.79
C ASN A 57 -15.76 0.28 5.25
N PRO A 58 -16.89 0.32 6.00
CA PRO A 58 -16.93 -0.21 7.35
C PRO A 58 -16.64 -1.72 7.33
N GLY A 59 -15.61 -2.16 8.07
CA GLY A 59 -15.15 -3.55 8.10
C GLY A 59 -13.79 -3.78 7.43
N GLY A 60 -13.21 -2.77 6.80
CA GLY A 60 -11.83 -2.79 6.32
C GLY A 60 -10.79 -2.50 7.41
N PRO A 61 -9.49 -2.65 7.07
CA PRO A 61 -8.39 -2.31 7.97
C PRO A 61 -8.35 -0.81 8.29
N SER A 62 -7.83 -0.46 9.47
CA SER A 62 -7.69 0.95 9.88
C SER A 62 -6.54 1.64 9.17
N ILE A 63 -6.65 2.95 8.95
CA ILE A 63 -5.60 3.77 8.32
C ILE A 63 -4.24 3.68 9.05
N ILE A 64 -4.26 3.33 10.34
CA ILE A 64 -3.09 3.15 11.20
C ILE A 64 -2.31 1.87 10.84
N GLU A 65 -2.99 0.85 10.31
CA GLU A 65 -2.34 -0.39 9.85
C GLU A 65 -1.56 -0.20 8.55
N PHE A 66 -1.77 0.93 7.86
CA PHE A 66 -1.03 1.29 6.67
C PHE A 66 0.20 2.09 7.05
N ASP A 67 1.37 1.46 6.91
CA ASP A 67 2.63 2.15 7.13
C ASP A 67 2.98 3.06 5.93
N TRP A 68 2.89 4.38 6.13
CA TRP A 68 3.25 5.40 5.15
C TRP A 68 4.68 5.93 5.34
N SER A 69 5.53 5.21 6.07
CA SER A 69 6.94 5.57 6.27
C SER A 69 7.82 4.89 5.20
N THR A 70 8.87 5.58 4.76
CA THR A 70 9.98 5.03 3.95
C THR A 70 11.30 5.50 4.51
#